data_AF-X1H8L2-F1
#
_entry.id   AF-X1H8L2-F1
#
_cell.length_a   1.000
_cell.length_b   1.000
_cell.length_c   1.000
_cell.angle_alpha   90.00
_cell.angle_beta   90.00
_cell.angle_gamma   90.00
#
_symmetry.space_group_name_H-M   'P 1'
#
loop_
_entity.id
_entity.type
_entity.pdbx_description
1 polymer ?
#
loop_
_entity_poly.entity_id
_entity_poly.type
_entity_poly.pdbx_seq_one_letter_code
_entity_poly.pdbx_strand_id
1 'polypeptide(L)' 'VQALSGLFWEEDQVNKELERKMVKAFKEVWEKSVQKTVSLRCAAYLGALERISEVYRFRGMFP' A
#
# COMPACT_ATOMS: atom_id res chain seq x y z
N VAL A 1 10.53 0.78 -10.40
CA VAL A 1 10.06 1.36 -11.69
C VAL A 1 11.24 1.93 -12.47
N GLN A 2 12.02 2.85 -11.90
CA GLN A 2 13.15 3.52 -12.56
C GLN A 2 14.19 2.56 -13.19
N ALA A 3 14.63 1.53 -12.46
CA ALA A 3 15.59 0.54 -12.99
C ALA A 3 15.02 -0.33 -14.13
N LEU A 4 13.69 -0.55 -14.15
CA LEU A 4 13.00 -1.25 -15.24
C LEU A 4 12.71 -0.33 -16.43
N SER A 5 12.62 0.99 -16.22
CA SER A 5 12.31 1.98 -17.26
C SER A 5 13.55 2.67 -17.85
N GLY A 6 14.75 2.43 -17.31
CA GLY A 6 16.00 3.03 -17.78
C GLY A 6 16.10 4.55 -17.61
N LEU A 7 15.17 5.15 -16.86
CA LEU A 7 15.04 6.59 -16.67
C LEU A 7 15.07 6.91 -15.18
N PHE A 8 15.97 7.82 -14.80
CA PHE A 8 16.05 8.38 -13.46
C PHE A 8 15.09 9.57 -13.34
N TRP A 9 14.54 9.76 -12.15
CA TRP A 9 13.68 10.90 -11.88
C TRP A 9 14.47 11.99 -11.19
N GLU A 10 14.12 13.24 -11.48
CA GLU A 10 14.56 14.38 -10.69
C GLU A 10 13.99 14.31 -9.27
N GLU A 11 14.67 14.95 -8.32
CA GLU A 11 14.30 14.92 -6.89
C GLU A 11 12.84 15.36 -6.66
N ASP A 12 12.38 16.42 -7.32
CA ASP A 12 11.00 16.91 -7.21
C ASP A 12 9.98 15.85 -7.64
N GLN A 13 10.29 15.09 -8.68
CA GLN A 13 9.42 14.00 -9.13
C GLN A 13 9.42 12.84 -8.15
N VAL A 14 10.57 12.52 -7.54
CA VAL A 14 10.65 11.51 -6.47
C VAL A 14 9.79 11.93 -5.27
N ASN A 15 9.93 13.18 -4.81
CA ASN A 15 9.18 13.71 -3.66
C ASN A 15 7.68 13.73 -3.93
N LYS A 16 7.25 14.18 -5.11
CA LYS A 16 5.84 14.18 -5.51
C LYS A 16 5.24 12.78 -5.54
N GLU A 17 5.96 11.81 -6.10
CA GLU A 17 5.49 10.42 -6.15
C GLU A 17 5.50 9.74 -4.79
N LEU A 18 6.46 10.08 -3.93
CA LEU A 18 6.50 9.64 -2.54
C LEU A 18 5.27 10.15 -1.77
N GLU A 19 5.02 11.47 -1.80
CA GLU A 19 3.88 12.09 -1.12
C GLU A 19 2.57 11.45 -1.58
N ARG A 20 2.38 11.31 -2.90
CA ARG A 20 1.19 10.68 -3.49
C ARG A 20 0.95 9.28 -2.93
N LYS A 21 1.99 8.45 -2.83
CA LYS A 21 1.89 7.09 -2.30
C LYS A 21 1.63 7.07 -0.79
N MET A 22 2.32 7.92 -0.04
CA MET A 22 2.20 7.98 1.42
C MET A 22 0.82 8.49 1.84
N VAL A 23 0.32 9.55 1.22
CA VAL A 23 -1.02 10.11 1.49
C VAL A 23 -2.10 9.08 1.16
N LYS A 24 -1.98 8.40 0.02
CA LYS A 24 -2.92 7.32 -0.35
C LYS A 24 -2.90 6.20 0.70
N ALA A 25 -1.71 5.70 1.06
CA ALA A 25 -1.57 4.62 2.04
C ALA A 25 -2.13 5.01 3.42
N PHE A 26 -1.91 6.26 3.85
CA PHE A 26 -2.46 6.75 5.12
C PHE A 26 -3.99 6.81 5.09
N LYS A 27 -4.59 7.33 4.01
CA LYS A 27 -6.05 7.39 3.86
C LYS A 27 -6.69 5.99 3.96
N GLU A 28 -6.12 5.00 3.28
CA GLU A 28 -6.59 3.61 3.35
C GLU A 28 -6.55 3.05 4.79
N VAL A 29 -5.48 3.33 5.54
CA VAL A 29 -5.35 2.90 6.95
C VAL A 29 -6.35 3.63 7.84
N TRP A 30 -6.53 4.94 7.63
CA TRP A 30 -7.48 5.75 8.38
C TRP A 30 -8.93 5.32 8.15
N GLU A 31 -9.34 5.16 6.91
CA GLU A 31 -10.69 4.69 6.58
C GLU A 31 -10.97 3.33 7.21
N LYS A 32 -10.00 2.42 7.17
CA LYS A 32 -10.12 1.10 7.77
C LYS A 32 -10.19 1.14 9.29
N SER A 33 -9.42 2.02 9.94
CA SER A 33 -9.46 2.15 11.40
C SER A 33 -10.83 2.64 11.88
N VAL A 34 -11.43 3.59 11.16
CA VAL A 34 -12.78 4.09 11.42
C VAL A 34 -13.83 3.00 11.16
N GLN A 35 -13.78 2.35 10.00
CA GLN A 35 -14.76 1.31 9.62
C GLN A 35 -14.76 0.10 10.56
N LYS A 36 -13.59 -0.30 11.07
CA LYS A 36 -13.43 -1.48 11.93
C LYS A 36 -13.37 -1.12 13.42
N THR A 37 -13.39 0.17 13.77
CA THR A 37 -13.25 0.67 15.14
C THR A 37 -12.01 0.09 15.85
N VAL A 38 -10.85 0.19 15.20
CA VAL A 38 -9.57 -0.32 15.73
C VAL A 38 -8.49 0.76 15.69
N SER A 39 -7.39 0.55 16.41
CA SER A 39 -6.23 1.44 16.33
C SER A 39 -5.65 1.49 14.90
N LEU A 40 -5.02 2.62 14.54
CA LEU A 40 -4.32 2.76 13.25
C LEU A 40 -3.27 1.66 13.02
N ARG A 41 -2.58 1.24 14.09
CA ARG A 41 -1.63 0.12 14.03
C ARG A 41 -2.32 -1.17 13.60
N CYS A 42 -3.47 -1.50 14.21
CA CYS A 42 -4.23 -2.69 13.85
C CYS A 42 -4.78 -2.60 12.42
N ALA A 43 -5.32 -1.45 12.03
CA ALA A 43 -5.82 -1.21 10.67
C ALA A 43 -4.73 -1.38 9.59
N ALA A 44 -3.50 -0.93 9.87
CA ALA A 44 -2.36 -1.14 8.97
C ALA A 44 -2.05 -2.63 8.75
N TYR A 45 -2.02 -3.43 9.82
CA TYR A 45 -1.83 -4.88 9.71
C TYR A 45 -2.99 -5.56 8.97
N LEU A 46 -4.24 -5.18 9.24
CA LEU A 46 -5.40 -5.69 8.52
C LEU A 46 -5.30 -5.38 7.01
N GLY A 47 -4.91 -4.16 6.65
CA GLY A 47 -4.68 -3.78 5.25
C GLY A 47 -3.61 -4.60 4.54
N ALA A 48 -2.52 -4.97 5.24
CA ALA A 48 -1.48 -5.82 4.68
C ALA A 48 -1.95 -7.26 4.50
N LEU A 49 -2.60 -7.84 5.52
CA LEU A 49 -3.09 -9.22 5.51
C LEU A 49 -4.17 -9.44 4.47
N GLU A 50 -5.10 -8.49 4.29
CA GLU A 50 -6.14 -8.58 3.27
C GLU A 50 -5.55 -8.62 1.85
N ARG A 51 -4.59 -7.73 1.54
CA ARG A 51 -3.91 -7.73 0.24
C ARG A 51 -3.22 -9.05 -0.06
N ILE A 52 -2.54 -9.61 0.94
CA ILE A 52 -1.86 -10.91 0.81
C ILE A 52 -2.89 -12.03 0.60
N SER A 53 -3.93 -12.06 1.43
CA SER A 53 -5.00 -13.07 1.36
C SER A 53 -5.71 -13.04 0.02
N GLU A 54 -5.96 -11.86 -0.55
CA GLU A 54 -6.58 -11.69 -1.87
C GLU A 54 -5.71 -12.29 -2.98
N VAL A 55 -4.40 -12.06 -2.96
CA VAL A 55 -3.47 -12.66 -3.92
C VAL A 55 -3.51 -14.18 -3.85
N TYR A 56 -3.48 -14.77 -2.65
CA TYR A 56 -3.55 -16.21 -2.47
C TYR A 56 -4.91 -16.79 -2.89
N ARG A 57 -6.02 -16.08 -2.64
CA ARG A 57 -7.35 -16.47 -3.11
C ARG A 57 -7.44 -16.47 -4.63
N PHE A 58 -6.87 -15.46 -5.28
CA PHE A 58 -6.93 -15.33 -6.74
C PHE A 58 -6.03 -16.33 -7.47
N ARG A 59 -4.79 -16.52 -6.99
CA ARG A 59 -3.83 -17.41 -7.63
C ARG A 59 -3.98 -18.87 -7.23
N GLY A 60 -4.69 -19.15 -6.15
CA GLY A 60 -4.65 -20.44 -5.47
C GLY A 60 -3.33 -20.63 -4.72
N MET A 61 -3.32 -21.60 -3.80
CA MET A 61 -2.09 -22.05 -3.15
C MET A 61 -1.54 -23.22 -3.98
N PHE A 62 -0.48 -22.97 -4.74
CA PHE A 62 0.25 -24.03 -5.44
C PHE A 62 1.26 -24.67 -4.46
N PRO A 63 1.56 -25.97 -4.54
CA PRO A 63 2.67 -26.57 -3.82
C PRO A 63 4.02 -25.90 -4.10
#